data_AF-A0AAV4XBC1-F1
#
_entry.id   AF-A0AAV4XBC1-F1
#
_cell.length_a   1.000
_cell.length_b   1.000
_cell.length_c   1.000
_cell.angle_alpha   90.00
_cell.angle_beta   90.00
_cell.angle_gamma   90.00
#
_symmetry.space_group_name_H-M   'P 1'
#
loop_
_entity.id
_entity.type
_entity.pdbx_description
1 polymer ?
#
loop_
_entity_poly.entity_id
_entity_poly.type
_entity_poly.pdbx_seq_one_letter_code
_entity_poly.pdbx_strand_id
1 'polypeptide(L)' 'KQFDTTKSDGQYKKTASNEKLRKYKPGFVFTPFKEAVKETVDWFISNYETARK' A
#
# COMPACT_ATOMS: atom_id res chain seq x y z
N LYS A 1 21.92 -9.10 -16.59
CA LYS A 1 21.81 -7.88 -15.74
C LYS A 1 22.25 -8.28 -14.34
N GLN A 2 23.40 -7.81 -13.89
CA GLN A 2 23.98 -8.15 -12.59
C GLN A 2 23.38 -7.22 -11.53
N PHE A 3 22.97 -7.79 -10.39
CA PHE A 3 22.43 -7.03 -9.27
C PHE A 3 23.59 -6.27 -8.61
N ASP A 4 23.52 -4.94 -8.64
CA ASP A 4 24.56 -4.05 -8.11
C ASP A 4 24.37 -3.88 -6.60
N THR A 5 25.18 -4.61 -5.82
CA THR A 5 25.13 -4.65 -4.35
C THR A 5 25.83 -3.46 -3.69
N THR A 6 26.35 -2.50 -4.46
CA THR A 6 26.94 -1.26 -3.91
C THR A 6 25.89 -0.25 -3.46
N LYS A 7 24.64 -0.44 -3.91
CA LYS A 7 23.51 0.41 -3.55
C LYS A 7 22.84 -0.14 -2.30
N SER A 8 22.56 0.75 -1.35
CA SER A 8 21.77 0.43 -0.15
C SER A 8 20.44 -0.24 -0.55
N ASP A 9 19.99 -1.24 0.22
CA ASP A 9 18.74 -2.03 0.04
C ASP A 9 17.41 -1.23 0.06
N GLY A 10 17.49 0.09 -0.16
CA GLY A 10 16.38 1.02 -0.01
C GLY A 10 16.12 1.37 1.45
N GLN A 11 14.99 2.01 1.69
CA GLN A 11 14.56 2.39 3.04
C GLN A 11 13.89 1.19 3.70
N TYR A 12 14.58 0.53 4.64
CA TYR A 12 14.07 -0.63 5.39
C TYR A 12 12.77 -0.35 6.16
N LYS A 13 12.60 0.88 6.69
CA LYS A 13 11.39 1.28 7.43
C LYS A 13 11.02 2.72 7.16
N LYS A 14 9.71 2.97 7.01
CA LYS A 14 9.10 4.31 6.95
C LYS A 14 7.93 4.41 7.92
N THR A 15 8.22 4.31 9.21
CA THR A 15 7.16 4.41 10.22
C THR A 15 6.56 5.80 10.20
N ALA A 16 5.25 5.89 9.95
CA ALA A 16 4.48 7.11 10.12
C ALA A 16 3.63 7.01 11.38
N SER A 17 3.47 8.12 12.11
CA SER A 17 2.50 8.21 13.22
C SER A 17 1.11 8.57 12.68
N ASN A 18 0.08 7.89 13.19
CA ASN A 18 -1.32 8.16 12.88
C ASN A 18 -2.08 8.82 14.06
N GLU A 19 -1.35 9.32 15.07
CA GLU A 19 -1.93 9.92 16.29
C GLU A 19 -2.91 11.05 15.98
N LYS A 20 -2.54 11.96 15.07
CA LYS A 20 -3.42 13.07 14.64
C LYS A 20 -4.75 12.56 14.08
N LEU A 21 -4.70 11.53 13.22
CA LEU A 21 -5.89 10.93 12.63
C LEU A 21 -6.79 10.31 13.70
N ARG A 22 -6.21 9.56 14.66
CA ARG A 22 -6.97 8.94 15.75
C ARG A 22 -7.58 9.96 16.71
N LYS A 23 -6.92 11.10 16.94
CA LYS A 23 -7.48 12.21 17.72
C LYS A 23 -8.75 12.78 17.07
N TYR A 24 -8.74 13.01 15.76
CA TYR A 24 -9.88 13.61 15.05
C TYR A 24 -10.97 12.59 14.69
N LYS A 25 -10.61 11.31 14.50
CA LYS A 25 -11.52 10.23 14.08
C LYS A 25 -11.23 8.92 14.85
N PRO A 26 -11.59 8.86 16.14
CA PRO A 26 -11.28 7.69 16.97
C PRO A 26 -12.00 6.42 16.52
N GLY A 27 -13.26 6.54 16.05
CA GLY A 27 -14.07 5.40 15.59
C GLY A 27 -13.85 4.98 14.14
N PHE A 28 -12.85 5.52 13.44
CA PHE A 28 -12.57 5.11 12.06
C PHE A 28 -12.02 3.68 12.01
N VAL A 29 -12.69 2.80 11.27
CA VAL A 29 -12.26 1.43 11.03
C VAL A 29 -11.66 1.35 9.63
N PHE A 30 -10.41 0.93 9.54
CA PHE A 30 -9.75 0.68 8.25
C PHE A 30 -10.28 -0.63 7.65
N THR A 31 -10.36 -0.68 6.33
CA THR A 31 -10.61 -1.93 5.61
C THR A 31 -9.52 -2.96 5.98
N PRO A 32 -9.89 -4.20 6.33
CA PRO A 32 -8.93 -5.27 6.53
C PRO A 32 -8.01 -5.44 5.33
N PHE A 33 -6.70 -5.57 5.57
CA PHE A 33 -5.71 -5.54 4.49
C PHE A 33 -5.95 -6.59 3.40
N LYS A 34 -6.33 -7.82 3.79
CA LYS A 34 -6.59 -8.91 2.85
C LYS A 34 -7.80 -8.63 1.95
N GLU A 35 -8.83 -7.99 2.49
CA GLU A 35 -10.04 -7.62 1.77
C GLU A 35 -9.72 -6.53 0.74
N ALA A 36 -9.03 -5.47 1.18
CA ALA A 36 -8.62 -4.38 0.30
C ALA A 36 -7.74 -4.86 -0.87
N VAL A 37 -6.79 -5.77 -0.61
CA VAL A 37 -5.95 -6.36 -1.67
C VAL A 37 -6.80 -7.16 -2.66
N LYS A 38 -7.72 -7.99 -2.17
CA LYS A 38 -8.61 -8.77 -3.04
C LYS A 38 -9.42 -7.85 -3.96
N GLU A 39 -10.08 -6.85 -3.40
CA GLU A 39 -10.88 -5.89 -4.18
C GLU A 39 -10.04 -5.14 -5.21
N THR A 40 -8.81 -4.75 -4.84
CA THR A 40 -7.90 -4.05 -5.76
C THR A 40 -7.48 -4.93 -6.92
N VAL A 41 -7.20 -6.21 -6.67
CA VAL A 41 -6.84 -7.18 -7.73
C VAL A 41 -8.04 -7.45 -8.64
N ASP A 42 -9.23 -7.65 -8.06
CA ASP A 42 -10.46 -7.87 -8.83
C ASP A 42 -10.77 -6.67 -9.73
N TRP A 43 -10.59 -5.44 -9.21
CA TRP A 43 -10.71 -4.21 -9.99
C TRP A 43 -9.67 -4.15 -11.11
N PHE A 44 -8.41 -4.47 -10.84
CA PHE A 44 -7.35 -4.42 -11.84
C PHE A 44 -7.61 -5.37 -13.01
N ILE A 45 -8.05 -6.61 -12.73
CA ILE A 45 -8.39 -7.59 -13.76
C ILE A 45 -9.57 -7.09 -14.60
N SER A 46 -10.62 -6.58 -13.94
CA SER A 46 -11.83 -6.10 -14.61
C SER A 46 -11.58 -4.85 -15.48
N ASN A 47 -10.56 -4.07 -15.17
CA ASN A 47 -10.23 -2.81 -15.83
C ASN A 47 -8.87 -2.85 -16.54
N TYR A 48 -8.38 -4.04 -16.89
CA TYR A 48 -7.02 -4.22 -17.40
C TYR A 48 -6.72 -3.39 -18.66
N GLU A 49 -7.73 -3.12 -19.49
CA GLU A 49 -7.58 -2.33 -20.72
C GLU A 49 -7.41 -0.82 -20.46
N THR A 50 -7.99 -0.31 -19.39
CA THR A 50 -8.00 1.14 -19.07
C THR A 50 -7.12 1.51 -17.88
N ALA A 51 -6.71 0.53 -17.08
CA ALA A 51 -5.79 0.73 -15.97
C ALA A 51 -4.41 1.19 -16.46
N ARG A 52 -3.74 2.05 -15.67
CA ARG A 52 -2.37 2.49 -15.96
C ARG A 52 -1.40 1.33 -15.74
N LYS A 53 -0.68 0.95 -16.79
CA LYS A 53 0.26 -0.19 -16.83
C LYS A 53 1.71 0.28 -16.77
#